data_AF-A0A4S8LLP7-F1
#
_entry.id   AF-A0A4S8LLP7-F1
#
_cell.length_a   1.000
_cell.length_b   1.000
_cell.length_c   1.000
_cell.angle_alpha   90.00
_cell.angle_beta   90.00
_cell.angle_gamma   90.00
#
_symmetry.space_group_name_H-M   'P 1'
#
loop_
_entity.id
_entity.type
_entity.pdbx_description
1 polymer ?
#
loop_
_entity_poly.entity_id
_entity_poly.type
_entity_poly.pdbx_seq_one_letter_code
_entity_poly.pdbx_strand_id
1 'polypeptide(L)'
;MFHELHCLRRMRATFTSFDPEGWDHIQHCLNYLREMVLCKADITLERGDFMTRNMTEVRLGATHLCRDWEAIYDQVGLNWLQWYHFMENSNFTASDFST
;
A
#
# COMPACT_ATOMS: atom_id res chain seq x y z
N MET A 1 -0.29 4.59 -0.06
CA MET A 1 0.21 4.05 -1.34
C MET A 1 1.71 3.73 -1.35
N PHE A 2 2.62 4.66 -1.02
CA PHE A 2 4.07 4.38 -1.10
C PHE A 2 4.56 3.29 -0.12
N HIS A 3 3.97 3.23 1.08
CA HIS A 3 4.35 2.22 2.05
C HIS A 3 3.85 0.82 1.62
N GLU A 4 2.68 0.74 1.02
CA GLU A 4 2.09 -0.46 0.42
C GLU A 4 2.97 -0.97 -0.73
N LEU A 5 3.44 -0.07 -1.60
CA LEU A 5 4.38 -0.42 -2.68
C LEU A 5 5.73 -0.91 -2.13
N HIS A 6 6.25 -0.28 -1.08
CA HIS A 6 7.43 -0.76 -0.36
C HIS A 6 7.21 -2.18 0.20
N CYS A 7 6.07 -2.42 0.85
CA CYS A 7 5.72 -3.74 1.37
C CYS A 7 5.70 -4.80 0.25
N LEU A 8 5.02 -4.53 -0.87
CA LEU A 8 4.96 -5.44 -2.02
C LEU A 8 6.36 -5.73 -2.61
N ARG A 9 7.22 -4.70 -2.70
CA ARG A 9 8.60 -4.86 -3.19
C ARG A 9 9.44 -5.74 -2.26
N ARG A 10 9.31 -5.52 -0.94
CA ARG A 10 9.98 -6.33 0.09
C ARG A 10 9.51 -7.78 0.05
N MET A 11 8.19 -8.01 -0.01
CA MET A 11 7.61 -9.35 -0.15
C MET A 11 8.11 -10.09 -1.38
N ARG A 12 8.11 -9.41 -2.55
CA ARG A 12 8.65 -9.99 -3.78
C ARG A 12 10.12 -10.38 -3.59
N ALA A 13 10.94 -9.50 -3.04
CA ALA A 13 12.36 -9.79 -2.81
C ALA A 13 12.51 -11.05 -1.94
N THR A 14 11.89 -11.08 -0.76
CA THR A 14 11.98 -12.22 0.17
C THR A 14 11.55 -13.54 -0.46
N PHE A 15 10.46 -13.56 -1.23
CA PHE A 15 9.99 -14.79 -1.89
C PHE A 15 10.88 -15.25 -3.05
N THR A 16 11.56 -14.32 -3.73
CA THR A 16 12.43 -14.66 -4.87
C THR A 16 13.88 -14.98 -4.49
N SER A 17 14.39 -14.47 -3.37
CA SER A 17 15.80 -14.62 -2.98
C SER A 17 16.02 -15.40 -1.69
N PHE A 18 14.97 -15.97 -1.08
CA PHE A 18 15.02 -16.72 0.19
C PHE A 18 15.86 -15.98 1.25
N ASP A 19 15.41 -14.78 1.61
CA ASP A 19 16.04 -13.91 2.61
C ASP A 19 15.45 -14.19 4.01
N PRO A 20 16.14 -14.93 4.89
CA PRO A 20 15.62 -15.29 6.21
C PRO A 20 15.51 -14.10 7.18
N GLU A 21 16.31 -13.04 7.01
CA GLU A 21 16.21 -11.81 7.82
C GLU A 21 14.96 -10.99 7.45
N GLY A 22 14.38 -11.25 6.27
CA GLY A 22 13.16 -10.59 5.82
C GLY A 22 11.89 -11.02 6.55
N TRP A 23 11.85 -12.15 7.26
CA TRP A 23 10.59 -12.72 7.76
C TRP A 23 9.84 -11.85 8.77
N ASP A 24 10.56 -11.20 9.69
CA ASP A 24 9.93 -10.26 10.64
C ASP A 24 9.38 -9.04 9.91
N HIS A 25 10.10 -8.58 8.88
CA HIS A 25 9.64 -7.51 7.98
C HIS A 25 8.34 -7.94 7.25
N ILE A 26 8.27 -9.19 6.80
CA ILE A 26 7.08 -9.71 6.10
C ILE A 26 5.87 -9.79 7.02
N GLN A 27 6.02 -10.17 8.28
CA GLN A 27 4.91 -10.28 9.22
C GLN A 27 4.20 -8.93 9.41
N HIS A 28 4.95 -7.84 9.62
CA HIS A 28 4.32 -6.52 9.74
C HIS A 28 3.74 -6.04 8.39
N CYS A 29 4.42 -6.32 7.27
CA CYS A 29 3.89 -5.99 5.94
C CYS A 29 2.54 -6.68 5.68
N LEU A 30 2.40 -7.95 6.06
CA LEU A 30 1.16 -8.70 5.91
C LEU A 30 0.03 -8.09 6.75
N ASN A 31 0.31 -7.73 8.01
CA ASN A 31 -0.72 -7.08 8.83
C ASN A 31 -1.09 -5.69 8.29
N TYR A 32 -0.11 -4.89 7.87
CA TYR A 32 -0.36 -3.57 7.29
C TYR A 32 -1.21 -3.66 6.02
N LEU A 33 -0.87 -4.56 5.09
CA LEU A 33 -1.66 -4.76 3.86
C LEU A 33 -3.07 -5.27 4.17
N ARG A 34 -3.22 -6.17 5.15
CA ARG A 34 -4.53 -6.65 5.61
C ARG A 34 -5.40 -5.51 6.13
N GLU A 35 -4.87 -4.68 7.01
CA GLU A 35 -5.58 -3.53 7.56
C GLU A 35 -5.97 -2.53 6.47
N MET A 36 -5.05 -2.24 5.54
CA MET A 36 -5.34 -1.36 4.41
C MET A 36 -6.47 -1.88 3.50
N VAL A 37 -6.46 -3.18 3.17
CA VAL A 37 -7.53 -3.81 2.36
C VAL A 37 -8.88 -3.77 3.10
N LEU A 38 -8.90 -3.93 4.42
CA LEU A 38 -10.12 -3.87 5.21
C LEU A 38 -10.66 -2.44 5.37
N CYS A 39 -9.78 -1.44 5.56
CA CYS A 39 -10.18 -0.05 5.78
C CYS A 39 -10.51 0.70 4.49
N LYS A 40 -9.84 0.36 3.39
CA LYS A 40 -10.02 1.00 2.08
C LYS A 40 -10.20 -0.07 1.00
N ALA A 41 -11.20 -0.92 1.22
CA ALA A 41 -11.58 -1.93 0.25
C ALA A 41 -11.92 -1.29 -1.10
N ASP A 42 -11.56 -1.97 -2.18
CA ASP A 42 -12.04 -1.61 -3.51
C ASP A 42 -13.55 -1.85 -3.58
N ILE A 43 -14.30 -0.75 -3.71
CA ILE A 43 -15.76 -0.77 -3.80
C ILE A 43 -16.26 -0.89 -5.24
N THR A 44 -15.36 -1.16 -6.19
CA THR A 44 -15.74 -1.34 -7.58
C THR A 44 -16.58 -2.60 -7.73
N LEU A 45 -17.75 -2.47 -8.37
CA LEU A 45 -18.63 -3.60 -8.63
C LEU A 45 -17.97 -4.59 -9.59
N GLU A 46 -17.97 -5.86 -9.21
CA GLU A 46 -17.63 -6.96 -10.11
C GLU A 46 -18.58 -6.96 -11.32
N ARG A 47 -18.02 -7.15 -12.51
CA ARG A 47 -18.81 -7.24 -13.74
C ARG A 47 -19.44 -8.63 -13.84
N GLY A 48 -20.69 -8.69 -14.30
CA GLY A 48 -21.37 -9.95 -14.61
C GLY A 48 -22.84 -9.94 -14.19
N ASP A 49 -23.61 -10.89 -14.75
CA ASP A 49 -24.97 -11.17 -14.29
C ASP A 49 -24.95 -12.34 -13.29
N PHE A 50 -24.99 -11.99 -12.00
CA PHE A 50 -24.99 -12.95 -10.90
C PHE A 50 -26.26 -13.83 -10.86
N MET A 51 -27.34 -13.46 -11.56
CA MET A 51 -28.58 -14.23 -11.62
C MET A 51 -28.45 -15.47 -12.49
N THR A 52 -27.53 -15.47 -13.46
CA THR A 52 -27.25 -16.63 -14.31
C THR A 52 -26.59 -17.79 -13.56
N ARG A 53 -26.03 -17.52 -12.36
CA ARG A 53 -25.27 -18.48 -11.55
C ARG A 53 -24.16 -19.18 -12.32
N ASN A 54 -23.58 -18.51 -13.32
CA ASN A 54 -22.44 -19.05 -14.04
C ASN A 54 -21.20 -19.02 -13.14
N MET A 55 -20.74 -20.20 -12.72
CA MET A 55 -19.53 -20.37 -11.89
C MET A 55 -18.29 -20.70 -12.72
N THR A 56 -18.40 -20.78 -14.05
CA THR A 56 -17.27 -21.04 -14.95
C THR A 56 -16.62 -19.77 -15.46
N GLU A 57 -17.31 -18.63 -15.33
CA GLU A 57 -16.77 -17.32 -15.71
C GLU A 57 -15.79 -16.81 -14.64
N VAL A 58 -14.59 -16.41 -15.07
CA VAL A 58 -13.58 -15.85 -14.18
C VAL A 58 -13.99 -14.43 -13.80
N ARG A 59 -14.28 -14.22 -12.51
CA ARG A 59 -14.58 -12.89 -11.97
C ARG A 59 -13.27 -12.14 -11.74
N LEU A 60 -12.84 -11.42 -12.76
CA LEU A 60 -11.72 -10.49 -12.65
C LEU A 60 -12.25 -9.17 -12.09
N GLY A 61 -11.59 -8.68 -11.03
CA GLY A 61 -11.85 -7.33 -10.51
C GLY A 61 -11.55 -6.25 -11.56
N ALA A 62 -11.91 -5.01 -11.25
CA ALA A 62 -11.63 -3.91 -12.17
C ALA A 62 -10.13 -3.62 -12.30
N THR A 63 -9.68 -3.29 -13.51
CA THR A 63 -8.33 -2.76 -13.71
C THR A 63 -8.27 -1.31 -13.25
N HIS A 64 -7.46 -1.04 -12.24
CA HIS A 64 -7.19 0.32 -11.75
C HIS A 64 -5.96 0.89 -12.45
N LEU A 65 -6.14 2.02 -13.12
CA LEU A 65 -5.07 2.77 -13.77
C LEU A 65 -5.02 4.17 -13.16
N CYS A 66 -3.85 4.55 -12.66
CA CYS A 66 -3.59 5.93 -12.27
C CYS A 66 -3.66 6.82 -13.51
N ARG A 67 -4.41 7.93 -13.41
CA ARG A 67 -4.57 8.87 -14.54
C ARG A 67 -3.37 9.78 -14.71
N ASP A 68 -2.75 10.16 -13.60
CA ASP A 68 -1.64 11.10 -13.56
C ASP A 68 -0.73 10.76 -12.36
N TRP A 69 0.48 10.32 -12.66
CA TRP A 69 1.47 10.01 -11.64
C TRP A 69 2.19 11.27 -11.13
N GLU A 70 2.31 12.33 -11.95
CA GLU A 70 2.99 13.56 -11.57
C GLU A 70 2.27 14.22 -10.40
N ALA A 71 0.94 14.32 -10.48
CA ALA A 71 0.10 14.81 -9.39
C ALA A 71 0.31 14.05 -8.05
N ILE A 72 0.57 12.74 -8.10
CA ILE A 72 0.86 11.95 -6.89
C ILE A 72 2.21 12.34 -6.31
N TYR A 73 3.25 12.44 -7.15
CA TYR A 73 4.59 12.79 -6.68
C TYR A 73 4.67 14.23 -6.17
N ASP A 74 3.96 15.17 -6.81
CA ASP A 74 3.84 16.54 -6.33
C ASP A 74 3.23 16.58 -4.94
N GLN A 75 2.11 15.86 -4.73
CA GLN A 75 1.46 15.79 -3.42
C GLN A 75 2.37 15.16 -2.35
N VAL A 76 3.20 14.19 -2.73
CA VAL A 76 4.18 13.58 -1.81
C VAL A 76 5.26 14.57 -1.42
N GLY A 77 5.78 15.33 -2.40
CA GLY A 77 6.74 16.40 -2.14
C GLY A 77 6.15 17.45 -1.19
N LEU A 78 4.91 17.87 -1.44
CA LEU A 78 4.18 18.81 -0.57
C LEU A 78 3.98 18.26 0.85
N ASN A 79 3.55 17.00 0.98
CA ASN A 79 3.39 16.35 2.28
C ASN A 79 4.73 16.27 3.04
N TRP A 80 5.83 15.97 2.33
CA TRP A 80 7.16 15.94 2.93
C TRP A 80 7.60 17.33 3.40
N LEU A 81 7.39 18.38 2.60
CA LEU A 81 7.68 19.76 3.00
C LEU A 81 6.87 20.19 4.22
N GLN A 82 5.58 19.84 4.26
CA GLN A 82 4.72 20.11 5.41
C GLN A 82 5.22 19.40 6.67
N TRP A 83 5.56 18.11 6.55
CA TRP A 83 6.13 17.36 7.65
C TRP A 83 7.48 17.94 8.11
N TYR A 84 8.34 18.35 7.17
CA TYR A 84 9.61 18.98 7.48
C TYR A 84 9.44 20.26 8.31
N HIS A 85 8.55 21.16 7.87
CA HIS A 85 8.24 22.37 8.63
C HIS A 85 7.56 22.08 9.97
N PHE A 86 6.70 21.08 10.04
CA PHE A 86 6.12 20.63 11.32
C PHE A 86 7.23 20.19 12.28
N MET A 87 8.17 19.38 11.82
CA MET A 87 9.29 18.89 12.64
C MET A 87 10.21 20.04 13.08
N GLU A 88 10.56 20.95 12.18
CA GLU A 88 11.40 22.13 12.48
C GLU A 88 10.78 23.01 13.58
N ASN A 89 9.46 23.14 13.59
CA ASN A 89 8.73 23.96 14.56
C ASN A 89 8.24 23.17 15.79
N SER A 90 8.54 21.86 15.86
CA SER A 90 8.16 21.00 16.98
C SER A 90 9.35 20.74 17.90
N ASN A 91 9.06 20.33 19.14
CA ASN A 91 10.09 19.88 20.08
C ASN A 91 10.45 18.39 19.92
N PHE A 92 10.03 17.77 18.82
CA PHE A 92 10.30 16.36 18.56
C PHE A 92 11.69 16.17 17.98
N THR A 93 12.35 15.10 18.41
CA THR A 93 13.70 14.70 18.00
C THR A 93 13.65 13.34 17.31
N ALA A 94 14.73 12.96 16.61
CA ALA A 94 14.80 11.66 15.96
C ALA A 94 14.63 10.47 16.93
N SER A 95 14.97 10.65 18.21
CA SER A 95 14.77 9.62 19.25
C SER A 95 13.30 9.35 19.56
N ASP A 96 12.39 10.29 19.27
CA ASP A 96 10.96 10.12 19.55
C ASP A 96 10.27 9.20 18.52
N PHE A 97 10.96 8.85 17.42
CA PHE A 97 10.40 8.05 16.33
C PHE A 97 11.24 6.81 15.99
N SER A 98 12.28 6.52 16.77
CA SER A 98 13.05 5.29 16.63
C SER A 98 12.28 4.16 17.31
N THR A 99 11.62 3.32 16.52
CA THR A 99 11.17 1.98 16.94
C THR A 99 12.32 1.00 16.89
#